data_AF-D2BIV6-F1
#
_entry.id   AF-D2BIV6-F1
#
_cell.length_a   1.000
_cell.length_b   1.000
_cell.length_c   1.000
_cell.angle_alpha   90.00
_cell.angle_beta   90.00
_cell.angle_gamma   90.00
#
_symmetry.space_group_name_H-M   'P 1'
#
loop_
_entity.id
_entity.type
_entity.pdbx_description
1 polymer ?
#
loop_
_entity_poly.entity_id
_entity_poly.type
_entity_poly.pdbx_seq_one_letter_code
_entity_poly.pdbx_strand_id
1 'polypeptide(L)'
;MYKFMKKLRKHQKGFTLIELLVVVAILGVLAAVIVPNVAKFIGSGTEEAKSAEQHNVQLAVTAAMAEAGLGTITGGTVSSSGDLTISGDISVGDYIVGGVTNLQYSWTVASDGNVTETPAT
;
A
#
# COMPACT_ATOMS: atom_id res chain seq x y z
N MET A 1 45.63 -42.72 0.55
CA MET A 1 44.54 -41.71 0.49
C MET A 1 44.87 -40.36 1.16
N TYR A 2 45.76 -40.29 2.15
CA TYR A 2 46.10 -39.07 2.93
C TYR A 2 46.70 -37.89 2.13
N LYS A 3 47.24 -38.13 0.93
CA LYS A 3 47.92 -37.11 0.10
C LYS A 3 46.96 -36.11 -0.56
N PHE A 4 45.68 -36.44 -0.70
CA PHE A 4 44.68 -35.60 -1.38
C PHE A 4 44.16 -34.46 -0.48
N MET A 5 44.04 -34.71 0.83
CA MET A 5 43.53 -33.71 1.79
C MET A 5 44.49 -32.53 2.03
N LYS A 6 45.80 -32.73 1.81
CA LYS A 6 46.83 -31.70 2.03
C LYS A 6 46.84 -30.62 0.93
N LYS A 7 46.22 -30.88 -0.22
CA LYS A 7 46.17 -29.94 -1.36
C LYS A 7 45.04 -28.90 -1.26
N LEU A 8 44.02 -29.17 -0.45
CA LEU A 8 42.86 -28.28 -0.25
C LEU A 8 43.11 -27.11 0.72
N ARG A 9 44.20 -27.14 1.50
CA ARG A 9 44.51 -26.11 2.51
C ARG A 9 45.39 -24.97 2.01
N LYS A 10 45.72 -24.90 0.71
CA LYS A 10 46.70 -23.92 0.17
C LYS A 10 46.13 -22.63 -0.44
N HIS A 11 44.83 -22.37 -0.36
CA HIS A 11 44.23 -21.19 -1.02
C HIS A 11 43.22 -20.38 -0.19
N GLN A 12 43.27 -20.43 1.14
CA GLN A 12 42.49 -19.48 1.94
C GLN A 12 43.21 -18.12 1.98
N LYS A 13 43.08 -17.35 0.89
CA LYS A 13 43.33 -15.90 0.93
C LYS A 13 42.24 -15.29 1.79
N GLY A 14 42.56 -14.95 3.04
CA GLY A 14 41.66 -14.24 3.93
C GLY A 14 41.38 -12.84 3.39
N PHE A 15 40.14 -12.39 3.56
CA PHE A 15 39.73 -11.01 3.32
C PHE A 15 40.52 -10.10 4.26
N THR A 16 41.15 -9.04 3.75
CA THR A 16 41.87 -8.10 4.60
C THR A 16 40.89 -7.18 5.31
N LEU A 17 41.21 -6.76 6.55
CA LEU A 17 40.35 -5.82 7.30
C LEU A 17 40.20 -4.47 6.58
N ILE A 18 41.23 -4.05 5.84
CA ILE A 18 41.20 -2.81 5.07
C ILE A 18 40.23 -2.90 3.88
N GLU A 19 40.13 -4.07 3.23
CA GLU A 19 39.13 -4.30 2.17
C GLU A 19 37.71 -4.20 2.74
N LEU A 20 37.46 -4.75 3.93
CA LEU A 20 36.14 -4.66 4.56
C LEU A 20 35.80 -3.22 4.97
N LEU A 21 36.80 -2.47 5.46
CA LEU A 21 36.63 -1.07 5.89
C LEU A 21 36.21 -0.17 4.74
N VAL A 22 36.87 -0.27 3.58
CA VAL A 22 36.53 0.55 2.41
C VAL A 22 35.13 0.20 1.88
N VAL A 23 34.76 -1.08 1.90
CA VAL A 23 33.43 -1.51 1.44
C VAL A 23 32.32 -0.92 2.32
N VAL A 24 32.42 -1.02 3.64
CA VAL A 24 31.39 -0.45 4.54
C VAL A 24 31.36 1.07 4.48
N ALA A 25 32.50 1.73 4.24
CA ALA A 25 32.55 3.17 4.02
C ALA A 25 31.76 3.59 2.78
N ILE A 26 31.95 2.89 1.65
CA ILE A 26 31.20 3.16 0.41
C ILE A 26 29.71 2.84 0.61
N LEU A 27 29.37 1.70 1.23
CA LEU A 27 27.98 1.34 1.53
C LEU A 27 27.32 2.37 2.44
N GLY A 28 28.04 2.96 3.41
CA GLY A 28 27.53 4.03 4.26
C GLY A 28 27.15 5.29 3.48
N VAL A 29 28.01 5.72 2.55
CA VAL A 29 27.72 6.87 1.68
C VAL A 29 26.52 6.60 0.76
N LEU A 30 26.45 5.41 0.16
CA LEU A 30 25.33 5.01 -0.69
C LEU A 30 24.01 4.95 0.10
N ALA A 31 24.04 4.35 1.29
CA ALA A 31 22.86 4.25 2.14
C ALA A 31 22.33 5.64 2.55
N ALA A 32 23.21 6.60 2.85
CA ALA A 32 22.82 7.95 3.23
C ALA A 32 21.99 8.67 2.15
N VAL A 33 22.25 8.40 0.87
CA VAL A 33 21.51 9.00 -0.26
C VAL A 33 20.28 8.18 -0.63
N ILE A 34 20.39 6.85 -0.63
CA ILE A 34 19.33 5.96 -1.14
C ILE A 34 18.17 5.85 -0.15
N VAL A 35 18.44 5.69 1.15
CA VAL A 35 17.41 5.45 2.17
C VAL A 35 16.31 6.54 2.19
N PRO A 36 16.62 7.86 2.27
CA PRO A 36 15.57 8.87 2.31
C PRO A 36 14.74 8.92 1.01
N ASN A 37 15.38 8.70 -0.14
CA ASN A 37 14.70 8.71 -1.43
C ASN A 37 13.72 7.53 -1.57
N VAL A 38 14.13 6.33 -1.15
CA VAL A 38 13.26 5.15 -1.16
C VAL A 38 12.10 5.31 -0.18
N ALA A 39 12.36 5.81 1.03
CA ALA A 39 11.30 6.06 2.01
C ALA A 39 10.24 7.04 1.49
N LYS A 40 10.66 8.13 0.83
CA LYS A 40 9.75 9.10 0.21
C LYS A 40 8.94 8.46 -0.93
N PHE A 41 9.60 7.68 -1.78
CA PHE A 41 8.93 7.03 -2.92
C PHE A 41 7.83 6.06 -2.49
N ILE A 42 8.09 5.26 -1.45
CA ILE A 42 7.10 4.35 -0.87
C ILE A 42 5.93 5.16 -0.29
N GLY A 43 6.21 6.20 0.49
CA GLY A 43 5.16 7.05 1.08
C GLY A 43 4.29 7.78 0.04
N SER A 44 4.89 8.28 -1.04
CA SER A 44 4.10 8.87 -2.14
C SER A 44 3.27 7.83 -2.87
N GLY A 45 3.81 6.63 -3.10
CA GLY A 45 3.06 5.56 -3.76
C GLY A 45 1.82 5.14 -2.98
N THR A 46 1.93 5.07 -1.64
CA THR A 46 0.78 4.74 -0.78
C THR A 46 -0.27 5.84 -0.78
N GLU A 47 0.14 7.11 -0.77
CA GLU A 47 -0.81 8.24 -0.76
C GLU A 47 -1.53 8.38 -2.11
N GLU A 48 -0.82 8.22 -3.23
CA GLU A 48 -1.43 8.23 -4.56
C GLU A 48 -2.40 7.05 -4.74
N ALA A 49 -2.03 5.85 -4.27
CA ALA A 49 -2.91 4.69 -4.32
C ALA A 49 -4.19 4.91 -3.50
N LYS A 50 -4.04 5.49 -2.32
CA LYS A 50 -5.16 5.84 -1.43
C LYS A 50 -6.06 6.92 -2.03
N SER A 51 -5.50 7.96 -2.62
CA SER A 51 -6.25 9.01 -3.34
C SER A 51 -7.04 8.45 -4.53
N ALA A 52 -6.40 7.57 -5.31
CA ALA A 52 -7.08 6.89 -6.42
C ALA A 52 -8.23 5.99 -5.94
N GLU A 53 -8.03 5.25 -4.85
CA GLU A 53 -9.07 4.43 -4.24
C GLU A 53 -10.23 5.28 -3.71
N GLN A 54 -9.94 6.39 -3.01
CA GLN A 54 -10.95 7.35 -2.56
C GLN A 54 -11.82 7.84 -3.73
N HIS A 55 -11.18 8.21 -4.84
CA HIS A 55 -11.88 8.69 -6.01
C HIS A 55 -12.79 7.62 -6.61
N ASN A 56 -12.33 6.38 -6.69
CA ASN A 56 -13.13 5.26 -7.17
C ASN A 56 -14.35 5.02 -6.26
N VAL A 57 -14.18 5.07 -4.94
CA VAL A 57 -15.29 4.94 -3.98
C VAL A 57 -16.25 6.13 -4.10
N GLN A 58 -15.76 7.35 -4.27
CA GLN A 58 -16.59 8.54 -4.50
C GLN A 58 -17.46 8.41 -5.74
N LEU A 59 -16.90 7.91 -6.85
CA LEU A 59 -17.66 7.64 -8.06
C LEU A 59 -18.74 6.58 -7.82
N ALA A 60 -18.40 5.50 -7.11
CA ALA A 60 -19.33 4.43 -6.76
C ALA A 60 -20.50 4.93 -5.90
N VAL A 61 -20.21 5.73 -4.86
CA VAL A 61 -21.24 6.38 -4.02
C VAL A 61 -22.14 7.27 -4.86
N THR A 62 -21.55 8.09 -5.73
CA THR A 62 -22.32 9.02 -6.58
C THR A 62 -23.22 8.26 -7.54
N ALA A 63 -22.75 7.15 -8.12
CA ALA A 63 -23.54 6.29 -9.00
C ALA A 63 -24.70 5.62 -8.24
N ALA A 64 -24.43 5.06 -7.06
CA ALA A 64 -25.43 4.44 -6.20
C ALA A 64 -26.51 5.44 -5.74
N MET A 65 -26.11 6.66 -5.40
CA MET A 65 -27.03 7.75 -5.06
C MET A 65 -27.89 8.19 -6.25
N ALA A 66 -27.29 8.26 -7.44
CA ALA A 66 -28.01 8.61 -8.67
C ALA A 66 -29.05 7.54 -9.04
N GLU A 67 -28.71 6.25 -8.89
CA GLU A 67 -29.65 5.15 -9.10
C GLU A 67 -30.81 5.19 -8.09
N ALA A 68 -30.49 5.43 -6.81
CA ALA A 68 -31.50 5.56 -5.77
C ALA A 68 -32.35 6.84 -5.91
N GLY A 69 -31.93 7.82 -6.72
CA GLY A 69 -32.59 9.11 -6.86
C GLY A 69 -32.53 9.96 -5.58
N LEU A 70 -31.50 9.76 -4.76
CA LEU A 70 -31.37 10.39 -3.43
C LEU A 70 -30.34 11.52 -3.45
N GLY A 71 -30.70 12.66 -2.86
CA GLY A 71 -29.78 13.77 -2.59
C GLY A 71 -29.06 13.63 -1.24
N THR A 72 -29.55 12.74 -0.37
CA THR A 72 -28.94 12.42 0.92
C THR A 72 -29.11 10.95 1.24
N ILE A 73 -28.16 10.39 1.97
CA ILE A 73 -28.12 8.98 2.35
C ILE A 73 -27.88 8.84 3.86
N THR A 74 -28.13 7.63 4.37
CA THR A 74 -27.56 7.26 5.67
C THR A 74 -26.09 6.96 5.44
N GLY A 75 -25.22 7.81 5.97
CA GLY A 75 -23.78 7.63 5.87
C GLY A 75 -23.31 6.35 6.56
N GLY A 76 -22.09 5.93 6.27
CA GLY A 76 -21.52 4.70 6.81
C GLY A 76 -20.11 4.45 6.33
N THR A 77 -19.67 3.21 6.41
CA THR A 77 -18.31 2.81 6.05
C THR A 77 -18.34 1.84 4.89
N VAL A 78 -17.46 2.06 3.92
CA VAL A 78 -17.20 1.16 2.80
C VAL A 78 -15.80 0.57 2.98
N SER A 79 -15.70 -0.74 3.00
CA SER A 79 -14.44 -1.46 3.23
C SER A 79 -14.47 -2.85 2.58
N SER A 80 -13.35 -3.56 2.61
CA SER A 80 -13.27 -4.93 2.07
C SER A 80 -14.00 -5.99 2.90
N SER A 81 -14.39 -5.67 4.13
CA SER A 81 -15.13 -6.57 5.02
C SER A 81 -16.64 -6.31 5.06
N GLY A 82 -17.11 -5.25 4.40
CA GLY A 82 -18.53 -4.88 4.38
C GLY A 82 -18.77 -3.61 3.58
N ASP A 83 -19.83 -3.64 2.78
CA ASP A 83 -20.25 -2.58 1.88
C ASP A 83 -21.40 -1.74 2.47
N LEU A 84 -21.52 -0.50 2.01
CA LEU A 84 -22.57 0.43 2.42
C LEU A 84 -23.80 0.30 1.52
N THR A 85 -24.88 -0.23 2.08
CA THR A 85 -26.20 -0.17 1.44
C THR A 85 -26.83 1.21 1.63
N ILE A 86 -27.12 1.89 0.53
CA ILE A 86 -27.67 3.24 0.51
C ILE A 86 -29.20 3.23 0.62
N SER A 87 -29.87 2.33 -0.11
CA SER A 87 -31.33 2.25 -0.15
C SER A 87 -31.79 0.91 -0.71
N GLY A 88 -32.64 0.18 0.04
CA GLY A 88 -33.10 -1.15 -0.38
C GLY A 88 -31.93 -2.10 -0.58
N ASP A 89 -31.78 -2.60 -1.81
CA ASP A 89 -30.69 -3.49 -2.22
C ASP A 89 -29.54 -2.75 -2.93
N ILE A 90 -29.60 -1.41 -3.05
CA ILE A 90 -28.56 -0.61 -3.69
C ILE A 90 -27.38 -0.43 -2.74
N SER A 91 -26.26 -1.08 -3.04
CA SER A 91 -25.01 -0.98 -2.27
C SER A 91 -23.90 -0.31 -3.06
N VAL A 92 -23.02 0.44 -2.39
CA VAL A 92 -21.95 1.21 -3.04
C VAL A 92 -20.99 0.30 -3.82
N GLY A 93 -20.66 -0.84 -3.26
CA GLY A 93 -19.74 -1.85 -3.75
C GLY A 93 -20.17 -2.55 -5.03
N ASP A 94 -21.45 -2.53 -5.37
CA ASP A 94 -21.94 -2.95 -6.69
C ASP A 94 -21.39 -2.04 -7.80
N TYR A 95 -21.05 -0.80 -7.45
CA TYR A 95 -20.51 0.21 -8.36
C TYR A 95 -18.99 0.38 -8.23
N ILE A 96 -18.34 -0.35 -7.34
CA ILE A 96 -16.87 -0.32 -7.20
C ILE A 96 -16.23 -1.20 -8.26
N VAL A 97 -15.35 -0.60 -9.05
CA VAL A 97 -14.58 -1.33 -10.07
C VAL A 97 -13.68 -2.37 -9.41
N GLY A 98 -13.94 -3.64 -9.71
CA GLY A 98 -13.22 -4.79 -9.13
C GLY A 98 -13.80 -5.29 -7.79
N GLY A 99 -14.88 -4.67 -7.31
CA GLY A 99 -15.58 -5.06 -6.09
C GLY A 99 -14.89 -4.63 -4.79
N VAL A 100 -15.64 -4.68 -3.69
CA VAL A 100 -15.19 -4.22 -2.35
C VAL A 100 -14.01 -5.00 -1.80
N THR A 101 -13.83 -6.26 -2.20
CA THR A 101 -12.71 -7.10 -1.73
C THR A 101 -11.34 -6.60 -2.19
N ASN A 102 -11.30 -5.65 -3.13
CA ASN A 102 -10.07 -5.04 -3.63
C ASN A 102 -9.70 -3.73 -2.91
N LEU A 103 -10.55 -3.25 -1.99
CA LEU A 103 -10.25 -2.05 -1.20
C LEU A 103 -9.20 -2.38 -0.14
N GLN A 104 -8.15 -1.56 -0.11
CA GLN A 104 -7.09 -1.66 0.89
C GLN A 104 -7.37 -0.77 2.11
N TYR A 105 -8.19 0.26 1.93
CA TYR A 105 -8.53 1.23 2.97
C TYR A 105 -10.03 1.21 3.29
N SER A 106 -10.36 1.81 4.43
CA SER A 106 -11.73 2.02 4.88
C SER A 106 -12.12 3.47 4.62
N TRP A 107 -13.32 3.65 4.06
CA TRP A 107 -13.82 4.95 3.62
C TRP A 107 -15.12 5.28 4.33
N THR A 108 -15.18 6.47 4.92
CA THR A 108 -16.40 7.01 5.53
C THR A 108 -17.16 7.78 4.47
N VAL A 109 -18.41 7.41 4.25
CA VAL A 109 -19.32 8.12 3.37
C VAL A 109 -20.26 8.94 4.24
N ALA A 110 -20.22 10.26 4.08
CA ALA A 110 -21.12 11.17 4.77
C ALA A 110 -22.53 11.15 4.14
N SER A 111 -23.50 11.75 4.82
CA SER A 111 -24.89 11.78 4.38
C SER A 111 -25.12 12.54 3.07
N ASP A 112 -24.19 13.40 2.68
CA ASP A 112 -24.17 14.13 1.41
C ASP A 112 -23.47 13.34 0.27
N GLY A 113 -23.02 12.11 0.56
CA GLY A 113 -22.27 11.28 -0.38
C GLY A 113 -20.77 11.61 -0.45
N ASN A 114 -20.26 12.54 0.36
CA ASN A 114 -18.84 12.86 0.37
C ASN A 114 -18.04 11.73 1.05
N VAL A 115 -16.99 11.27 0.39
CA VAL A 115 -16.13 10.18 0.86
C VAL A 115 -14.87 10.74 1.49
N THR A 116 -14.59 10.35 2.73
CA THR A 116 -13.36 10.68 3.46
C THR A 116 -12.70 9.42 4.00
N GLU A 117 -11.40 9.50 4.30
CA GLU A 117 -10.72 8.40 4.99
C GLU A 117 -11.38 8.13 6.35
N THR A 118 -11.67 6.86 6.64
CA THR A 118 -12.10 6.47 7.98
C THR A 118 -10.91 6.59 8.94
N PRO A 119 -11.02 7.33 10.06
CA PRO A 119 -9.94 7.44 11.03
C PRO A 119 -9.51 6.06 11.52
N ALA A 120 -8.20 5.80 11.55
CA ALA A 120 -7.66 4.62 12.21
C ALA A 120 -8.06 4.64 13.69
N THR A 121 -8.67 3.56 14.16
CA THR A 121 -9.05 3.38 15.57
C THR A 121 -7.84 2.98 16.42
#